data_AF-A0A9L0J0N1-F1
#
_entry.id   AF-A0A9L0J0N1-F1
#
_cell.length_a   1.000
_cell.length_b   1.000
_cell.length_c   1.000
_cell.angle_alpha   90.00
_cell.angle_beta   90.00
_cell.angle_gamma   90.00
#
_symmetry.space_group_name_H-M   'P 1'
#
loop_
_entity.id
_entity.type
_entity.pdbx_description
1 polymer ?
#
loop_
_entity_poly.entity_id
_entity_poly.type
_entity_poly.pdbx_seq_one_letter_code
_entity_poly.pdbx_strand_id
1 'polypeptide(L)'
;MALRLLRLVPASASARGLAAVAQRVVRRRRQELGVGSSPVLRAPAFLRAAAPRVTLRGTPLPRECWVLSRRQTAEGPRASLAILPQLQAERWSRTAVGRQAALVWGASLRMLYPSAVAAVDGGIHTSVQCKLQYGPLAYILGDRTTKKLTERSKVITVDGNICSGKGKLAKEIAEKLGLKHFPEAGIHYADSTTGDGKPLDVELSGNCSLEKFYDDPKSNDGNSYRLQSWLYASRLLQYADALEHLLSTGQGVVLERSIYSDFVFLEAMYNQGFIRKQCVDHYNEVKKVTICEYLPPHVVIYVDVPVPEIQSRIQKRGNPHEMKITSAYLQDIENAYKKTFLPEMSEKCEVLQYSAREAQDAEKVVEDVEYLKYDKGPWLDQDDRTFHRLRMLVQNKLEVLNYTTIPVYLPEVTIGAHQSDRVFHKFTELPGRKYCPGYNADVGDKWIWLK
;
A
#
# COMPACT_ATOMS: atom_id res chain seq x y z
N MET A 1 34.73 23.32 59.06
CA MET A 1 33.97 24.60 59.05
C MET A 1 32.54 24.31 58.67
N ALA A 2 31.56 24.78 59.43
CA ALA A 2 30.13 24.60 59.16
C ALA A 2 29.36 25.82 59.68
N LEU A 3 28.36 26.28 58.91
CA LEU A 3 27.21 27.17 59.18
C LEU A 3 26.90 27.90 57.84
N ARG A 4 25.79 27.70 57.11
CA ARG A 4 24.34 27.70 57.41
C ARG A 4 23.73 29.12 57.34
N LEU A 5 22.85 29.34 56.35
CA LEU A 5 21.66 30.24 56.26
C LEU A 5 21.40 30.50 54.76
N LEU A 6 20.39 29.93 54.08
CA LEU A 6 18.92 30.08 54.17
C LEU A 6 18.36 31.48 53.82
N ARG A 7 17.51 31.46 52.76
CA ARG A 7 16.14 32.02 52.65
C ARG A 7 15.87 33.37 51.94
N LEU A 8 14.80 33.28 51.13
CA LEU A 8 13.71 34.24 50.82
C LEU A 8 13.76 35.14 49.56
N VAL A 9 12.80 34.82 48.68
CA VAL A 9 12.05 35.61 47.68
C VAL A 9 10.65 35.80 48.34
N PRO A 10 9.78 36.85 48.12
CA PRO A 10 9.48 37.54 46.86
C PRO A 10 9.09 39.07 46.89
N ALA A 11 8.82 39.60 45.68
CA ALA A 11 7.80 40.61 45.30
C ALA A 11 7.83 42.06 45.84
N SER A 12 7.89 43.04 44.90
CA SER A 12 6.67 43.74 44.40
C SER A 12 6.98 44.90 43.42
N ALA A 13 5.91 45.42 42.78
CA ALA A 13 5.77 46.74 42.11
C ALA A 13 6.13 46.95 40.62
N SER A 14 5.05 47.23 39.87
CA SER A 14 4.91 48.30 38.85
C SER A 14 5.41 48.13 37.40
N ALA A 15 4.59 47.40 36.66
CA ALA A 15 4.13 47.62 35.27
C ALA A 15 4.39 48.96 34.52
N ARG A 16 4.41 48.80 33.18
CA ARG A 16 4.18 49.75 32.06
C ARG A 16 5.35 50.62 31.56
N GLY A 17 5.77 50.32 30.33
CA GLY A 17 6.29 51.30 29.38
C GLY A 17 7.62 50.97 28.72
N LEU A 18 7.65 50.02 27.77
CA LEU A 18 8.80 49.82 26.86
C LEU A 18 8.45 49.05 25.57
N ALA A 19 7.33 49.41 24.93
CA ALA A 19 6.95 48.92 23.60
C ALA A 19 7.21 50.01 22.53
N ALA A 20 8.46 50.48 22.43
CA ALA A 20 8.80 51.64 21.56
C ALA A 20 10.24 51.66 21.00
N VAL A 21 11.06 50.61 21.14
CA VAL A 21 12.46 50.61 20.67
C VAL A 21 12.88 49.26 20.03
N ALA A 22 12.17 48.81 18.99
CA ALA A 22 12.52 47.56 18.29
C ALA A 22 12.19 47.53 16.78
N GLN A 23 12.14 48.68 16.08
CA GLN A 23 11.98 48.73 14.62
C GLN A 23 12.69 49.95 14.00
N ARG A 24 14.02 50.03 14.16
CA ARG A 24 14.83 51.15 13.64
C ARG A 24 16.21 50.76 13.07
N VAL A 25 16.35 49.54 12.52
CA VAL A 25 17.62 49.00 11.97
C VAL A 25 17.48 48.34 10.58
N VAL A 26 16.44 48.69 9.79
CA VAL A 26 16.31 48.23 8.37
C VAL A 26 16.04 49.40 7.40
N ARG A 27 16.57 50.59 7.70
CA ARG A 27 16.48 51.79 6.85
C ARG A 27 17.82 52.51 6.72
N ARG A 28 18.85 51.80 6.23
CA ARG A 28 20.13 52.38 5.76
C ARG A 28 21.00 51.37 4.97
N ARG A 29 20.59 51.03 3.74
CA ARG A 29 21.45 50.52 2.63
C ARG A 29 20.63 50.21 1.36
N ARG A 30 20.14 51.27 0.71
CA ARG A 30 19.77 51.28 -0.73
C ARG A 30 19.43 52.72 -1.15
N GLN A 31 20.48 53.53 -1.24
CA GLN A 31 20.43 54.85 -1.86
C GLN A 31 21.85 55.22 -2.30
N GLU A 32 22.21 54.76 -3.50
CA GLU A 32 23.30 55.29 -4.32
C GLU A 32 23.09 54.77 -5.74
N LEU A 33 23.44 55.59 -6.73
CA LEU A 33 23.16 55.42 -8.18
C LEU A 33 21.68 55.43 -8.57
N GLY A 34 21.20 56.62 -8.93
CA GLY A 34 20.10 56.78 -9.88
C GLY A 34 20.59 57.56 -11.11
N VAL A 35 19.74 57.67 -12.14
CA VAL A 35 19.40 58.90 -12.89
C VAL A 35 18.70 58.53 -14.21
N GLY A 36 17.55 59.19 -14.48
CA GLY A 36 16.89 59.26 -15.80
C GLY A 36 16.08 58.02 -16.22
N SER A 37 14.90 58.15 -16.83
CA SER A 37 14.00 59.30 -17.03
C SER A 37 12.59 58.79 -17.35
N SER A 38 11.55 59.41 -16.77
CA SER A 38 10.14 59.14 -17.13
C SER A 38 9.76 59.93 -18.40
N PRO A 39 8.71 59.54 -19.17
CA PRO A 39 7.34 59.83 -18.71
C PRO A 39 6.22 58.81 -19.07
N VAL A 40 5.25 58.71 -18.15
CA VAL A 40 3.79 58.66 -18.41
C VAL A 40 3.20 57.45 -19.17
N LEU A 41 2.46 56.58 -18.44
CA LEU A 41 1.01 56.37 -18.66
C LEU A 41 0.30 55.58 -17.52
N ARG A 42 -0.90 56.08 -17.21
CA ARG A 42 -1.95 55.68 -16.24
C ARG A 42 -2.10 54.20 -15.81
N ALA A 43 -2.35 54.01 -14.51
CA ALA A 43 -3.11 52.85 -13.97
C ALA A 43 -4.62 52.98 -14.26
N PRO A 44 -5.39 51.87 -14.23
CA PRO A 44 -6.20 51.56 -13.04
C PRO A 44 -6.18 50.06 -12.67
N ALA A 45 -6.04 49.70 -11.39
CA ALA A 45 -7.10 49.45 -10.39
C ALA A 45 -7.75 48.05 -10.46
N PHE A 46 -7.55 47.28 -9.38
CA PHE A 46 -8.23 46.01 -9.09
C PHE A 46 -9.74 46.23 -8.86
N LEU A 47 -10.57 45.30 -9.32
CA LEU A 47 -11.97 45.21 -8.92
C LEU A 47 -12.36 43.76 -8.60
N ARG A 48 -12.91 43.55 -7.41
CA ARG A 48 -13.56 42.30 -7.00
C ARG A 48 -14.84 42.09 -7.82
N ALA A 49 -15.14 40.85 -8.19
CA ALA A 49 -16.48 40.42 -8.59
C ALA A 49 -16.87 39.13 -7.85
N ALA A 50 -18.13 39.02 -7.46
CA ALA A 50 -18.66 37.97 -6.59
C ALA A 50 -19.44 36.90 -7.38
N ALA A 51 -19.66 35.75 -6.74
CA ALA A 51 -20.48 34.66 -7.28
C ALA A 51 -21.99 34.97 -7.28
N PRO A 52 -22.78 34.41 -8.21
CA PRO A 52 -24.23 34.38 -8.12
C PRO A 52 -24.76 33.03 -7.59
N ARG A 53 -25.61 33.08 -6.56
CA ARG A 53 -26.67 32.07 -6.34
C ARG A 53 -27.90 32.48 -7.14
N VAL A 54 -28.58 31.53 -7.79
CA VAL A 54 -29.96 31.71 -8.27
C VAL A 54 -30.77 30.47 -7.89
N THR A 55 -31.99 30.68 -7.42
CA THR A 55 -32.94 29.64 -7.02
C THR A 55 -34.35 30.00 -7.50
N LEU A 56 -35.14 28.95 -7.79
CA LEU A 56 -36.63 28.83 -7.74
C LEU A 56 -37.39 28.67 -9.08
N ARG A 57 -38.42 27.80 -8.98
CA ARG A 57 -39.54 27.48 -9.91
C ARG A 57 -39.17 26.65 -11.16
N GLY A 58 -40.01 25.72 -11.64
CA GLY A 58 -41.24 25.16 -11.06
C GLY A 58 -42.37 24.83 -12.07
N THR A 59 -42.28 23.69 -12.77
CA THR A 59 -43.36 22.97 -13.53
C THR A 59 -44.02 23.70 -14.74
N PRO A 60 -44.77 23.03 -15.65
CA PRO A 60 -44.98 21.59 -15.91
C PRO A 60 -44.74 21.14 -17.39
N LEU A 61 -45.14 19.89 -17.71
CA LEU A 61 -45.12 19.17 -19.00
C LEU A 61 -45.89 19.85 -20.16
N PRO A 62 -45.71 19.37 -21.42
CA PRO A 62 -46.72 18.42 -21.94
C PRO A 62 -46.16 17.16 -22.63
N ARG A 63 -47.08 16.23 -22.95
CA ARG A 63 -46.86 14.96 -23.66
C ARG A 63 -47.15 15.14 -25.16
N GLU A 64 -46.50 14.35 -26.02
CA GLU A 64 -47.08 13.74 -27.23
C GLU A 64 -46.07 12.69 -27.78
N CYS A 65 -46.45 11.40 -27.84
CA CYS A 65 -47.09 10.71 -28.97
C CYS A 65 -46.12 10.32 -30.11
N TRP A 66 -45.65 9.07 -30.07
CA TRP A 66 -45.51 8.26 -31.28
C TRP A 66 -46.07 6.85 -31.03
N VAL A 67 -46.88 6.39 -31.96
CA VAL A 67 -47.71 5.16 -31.93
C VAL A 67 -47.50 4.43 -33.26
N LEU A 68 -47.70 3.10 -33.25
CA LEU A 68 -47.53 2.13 -34.35
C LEU A 68 -46.06 1.82 -34.69
N SER A 69 -45.63 0.55 -34.71
CA SER A 69 -46.31 -0.57 -35.36
C SER A 69 -46.14 -1.91 -34.62
N ARG A 70 -47.25 -2.61 -34.37
CA ARG A 70 -47.29 -4.06 -34.15
C ARG A 70 -48.16 -4.67 -35.24
N ARG A 71 -47.64 -5.63 -36.01
CA ARG A 71 -48.45 -6.62 -36.73
C ARG A 71 -48.17 -7.99 -36.12
N GLN A 72 -49.24 -8.75 -35.91
CA GLN A 72 -49.20 -10.13 -35.45
C GLN A 72 -49.21 -11.08 -36.64
N THR A 73 -48.50 -12.21 -36.51
CA THR A 73 -48.85 -13.57 -36.97
C THR A 73 -47.85 -14.49 -36.26
N ALA A 74 -48.23 -15.29 -35.27
CA ALA A 74 -49.06 -16.50 -35.32
C ALA A 74 -48.34 -17.69 -36.00
N GLU A 75 -47.79 -18.60 -35.19
CA GLU A 75 -48.11 -20.05 -35.15
C GLU A 75 -47.11 -20.82 -34.25
N GLY A 76 -47.55 -21.97 -33.72
CA GLY A 76 -46.75 -22.88 -32.88
C GLY A 76 -46.19 -24.08 -33.67
N PRO A 77 -45.91 -25.26 -33.07
CA PRO A 77 -46.39 -25.73 -31.75
C PRO A 77 -45.29 -26.18 -30.77
N ARG A 78 -45.75 -26.51 -29.55
CA ARG A 78 -44.97 -27.18 -28.50
C ARG A 78 -44.73 -28.65 -28.85
N ALA A 79 -43.57 -29.19 -28.50
CA ALA A 79 -43.35 -30.63 -28.36
C ALA A 79 -42.99 -30.96 -26.90
N SER A 80 -43.76 -31.85 -26.29
CA SER A 80 -43.54 -32.35 -24.93
C SER A 80 -42.50 -33.47 -24.93
N LEU A 81 -41.65 -33.53 -23.90
CA LEU A 81 -40.94 -34.75 -23.53
C LEU A 81 -40.72 -34.77 -22.02
N ALA A 82 -41.55 -35.54 -21.32
CA ALA A 82 -41.40 -35.85 -19.91
C ALA A 82 -40.83 -37.27 -19.78
N ILE A 83 -39.65 -37.41 -19.17
CA ILE A 83 -39.08 -38.72 -18.79
C ILE A 83 -38.48 -38.62 -17.38
N LEU A 84 -39.20 -39.20 -16.44
CA LEU A 84 -38.76 -39.85 -15.20
C LEU A 84 -39.24 -41.32 -15.33
N PRO A 85 -38.71 -42.34 -14.61
CA PRO A 85 -38.14 -42.24 -13.25
C PRO A 85 -36.92 -43.15 -12.93
N GLN A 86 -36.29 -42.93 -11.77
CA GLN A 86 -35.73 -43.93 -10.82
C GLN A 86 -35.06 -43.15 -9.67
N LEU A 87 -35.47 -43.21 -8.39
CA LEU A 87 -35.54 -44.33 -7.44
C LEU A 87 -34.21 -45.10 -7.26
N GLN A 88 -33.39 -44.62 -6.32
CA GLN A 88 -32.95 -45.45 -5.18
C GLN A 88 -32.37 -44.57 -4.06
N ALA A 89 -32.79 -44.85 -2.82
CA ALA A 89 -32.25 -44.24 -1.61
C ALA A 89 -31.72 -45.36 -0.71
N GLU A 90 -30.40 -45.45 -0.57
CA GLU A 90 -29.79 -46.45 0.33
C GLU A 90 -29.72 -45.95 1.77
N ARG A 91 -30.36 -46.70 2.65
CA ARG A 91 -30.45 -46.43 4.08
C ARG A 91 -29.63 -47.48 4.82
N TRP A 92 -28.35 -47.20 5.05
CA TRP A 92 -27.48 -48.12 5.80
C TRP A 92 -27.91 -48.21 7.27
N SER A 93 -28.25 -49.42 7.69
CA SER A 93 -28.71 -49.75 9.03
C SER A 93 -27.56 -50.14 9.95
N ARG A 94 -27.67 -49.78 11.23
CA ARG A 94 -26.83 -50.35 12.29
C ARG A 94 -27.34 -51.74 12.64
N THR A 95 -26.45 -52.70 12.83
CA THR A 95 -26.66 -53.80 13.78
C THR A 95 -25.32 -54.36 14.24
N ALA A 96 -25.25 -54.77 15.50
CA ALA A 96 -24.02 -55.19 16.16
C ALA A 96 -24.04 -56.69 16.52
N VAL A 97 -22.91 -57.34 16.32
CA VAL A 97 -22.53 -58.66 16.87
C VAL A 97 -21.01 -58.59 17.11
N GLY A 98 -20.40 -59.04 18.20
CA GLY A 98 -20.94 -59.62 19.44
C GLY A 98 -20.16 -60.86 19.87
N ARG A 99 -19.30 -60.73 20.91
CA ARG A 99 -18.59 -61.83 21.65
C ARG A 99 -17.47 -62.55 20.83
N GLN A 100 -16.47 -63.28 21.35
CA GLN A 100 -15.82 -63.55 22.67
C GLN A 100 -14.48 -64.31 22.36
N ALA A 101 -13.46 -64.56 23.21
CA ALA A 101 -13.07 -64.22 24.59
C ALA A 101 -11.55 -64.56 24.81
N ALA A 102 -11.07 -64.50 26.06
CA ALA A 102 -9.81 -65.05 26.62
C ALA A 102 -8.49 -64.28 26.30
N LEU A 103 -7.67 -63.82 27.26
CA LEU A 103 -7.07 -64.45 28.47
C LEU A 103 -6.03 -65.54 28.08
N VAL A 104 -4.82 -65.65 28.66
CA VAL A 104 -4.06 -64.95 29.72
C VAL A 104 -2.58 -65.31 29.50
N TRP A 105 -1.63 -64.51 29.99
CA TRP A 105 -0.45 -64.96 30.77
C TRP A 105 0.31 -63.71 31.23
N GLY A 106 0.67 -63.65 32.52
CA GLY A 106 1.41 -62.54 33.10
C GLY A 106 2.66 -63.04 33.80
N ALA A 107 3.65 -62.15 33.94
CA ALA A 107 4.73 -62.28 34.92
C ALA A 107 5.17 -60.89 35.35
N SER A 108 5.46 -60.73 36.64
CA SER A 108 5.76 -59.45 37.29
C SER A 108 7.26 -59.27 37.49
N LEU A 109 7.79 -58.05 37.37
CA LEU A 109 9.07 -57.71 38.00
C LEU A 109 9.15 -56.24 38.47
N ARG A 110 9.03 -56.09 39.80
CA ARG A 110 9.65 -55.10 40.71
C ARG A 110 9.78 -53.62 40.30
N MET A 111 9.04 -52.82 41.08
CA MET A 111 9.45 -51.56 41.74
C MET A 111 10.91 -51.08 41.56
N LEU A 112 11.03 -49.78 41.27
CA LEU A 112 11.91 -48.86 42.01
C LEU A 112 11.36 -47.43 41.88
N TYR A 113 10.91 -46.83 42.99
CA TYR A 113 10.69 -45.38 43.09
C TYR A 113 12.03 -44.70 43.41
N PRO A 114 12.16 -43.40 43.07
CA PRO A 114 12.24 -42.45 44.19
C PRO A 114 11.28 -41.27 44.04
N SER A 115 10.88 -40.75 45.20
CA SER A 115 10.04 -39.57 45.40
C SER A 115 10.78 -38.26 45.11
N ALA A 116 10.11 -37.30 44.44
CA ALA A 116 10.41 -35.87 44.60
C ALA A 116 9.23 -34.98 44.18
N VAL A 117 8.76 -34.17 45.13
CA VAL A 117 8.09 -32.85 44.98
C VAL A 117 6.88 -32.76 44.02
N ALA A 118 5.69 -32.62 44.60
CA ALA A 118 4.53 -32.09 43.90
C ALA A 118 4.71 -30.57 43.66
N ALA A 119 4.89 -30.19 42.38
CA ALA A 119 4.62 -28.83 41.94
C ALA A 119 3.14 -28.73 41.52
N VAL A 120 2.42 -27.73 42.03
CA VAL A 120 1.07 -27.41 41.56
C VAL A 120 1.22 -26.76 40.18
N ASP A 121 1.16 -27.58 39.14
CA ASP A 121 1.21 -27.09 37.77
C ASP A 121 -0.14 -26.46 37.42
N GLY A 122 -0.20 -25.13 37.51
CA GLY A 122 -1.30 -24.31 37.02
C GLY A 122 -1.32 -24.30 35.49
N GLY A 123 -1.51 -25.47 34.90
CA GLY A 123 -1.42 -25.71 33.47
C GLY A 123 -2.51 -24.97 32.70
N ILE A 124 -2.24 -23.73 32.31
CA ILE A 124 -2.92 -23.12 31.17
C ILE A 124 -2.56 -23.99 29.96
N HIS A 125 -3.56 -24.72 29.45
CA HIS A 125 -3.39 -25.64 28.32
C HIS A 125 -3.15 -24.84 27.02
N THR A 126 -1.93 -24.35 26.81
CA THR A 126 -1.52 -23.63 25.59
C THR A 126 -1.18 -24.61 24.47
N SER A 127 -2.16 -25.38 24.02
CA SER A 127 -2.05 -26.17 22.80
C SER A 127 -2.45 -25.35 21.58
N VAL A 128 -1.57 -25.40 20.57
CA VAL A 128 -1.63 -24.87 19.19
C VAL A 128 -0.68 -23.69 18.97
N GLN A 129 0.31 -23.91 18.11
CA GLN A 129 1.17 -22.87 17.53
C GLN A 129 0.39 -22.03 16.51
N CYS A 130 -0.69 -21.40 16.96
CA CYS A 130 -1.29 -20.30 16.23
C CYS A 130 -0.30 -19.13 16.40
N LYS A 131 0.15 -18.52 15.29
CA LYS A 131 0.88 -17.25 15.36
C LYS A 131 -0.12 -16.21 15.88
N LEU A 132 -0.17 -16.01 17.19
CA LEU A 132 -1.17 -15.18 17.85
C LEU A 132 -1.16 -13.78 17.20
N GLN A 133 -2.29 -13.45 16.59
CA GLN A 133 -2.48 -12.17 15.93
C GLN A 133 -2.39 -11.06 16.99
N TYR A 134 -1.73 -9.96 16.64
CA TYR A 134 -1.61 -8.85 17.57
C TYR A 134 -2.99 -8.21 17.78
N GLY A 135 -3.24 -7.71 18.99
CA GLY A 135 -4.57 -7.23 19.35
C GLY A 135 -4.56 -6.34 20.59
N PRO A 136 -5.72 -5.79 20.97
CA PRO A 136 -5.87 -4.95 22.15
C PRO A 136 -5.35 -5.62 23.43
N LEU A 137 -5.54 -6.93 23.57
CA LEU A 137 -5.02 -7.71 24.71
C LEU A 137 -3.48 -7.71 24.76
N ALA A 138 -2.79 -7.94 23.64
CA ALA A 138 -1.33 -7.89 23.59
C ALA A 138 -0.79 -6.49 23.93
N TYR A 139 -1.49 -5.45 23.48
CA TYR A 139 -1.18 -4.07 23.84
C TYR A 139 -1.37 -3.80 25.34
N ILE A 140 -2.47 -4.28 25.96
CA ILE A 140 -2.72 -4.17 27.41
C ILE A 140 -1.68 -4.94 28.23
N LEU A 141 -1.31 -6.16 27.78
CA LEU A 141 -0.27 -7.00 28.40
C LEU A 141 1.16 -6.43 28.23
N GLY A 142 1.33 -5.33 27.48
CA GLY A 142 2.55 -4.54 27.46
C GLY A 142 3.42 -4.65 26.20
N ASP A 143 2.95 -5.32 25.13
CA ASP A 143 3.57 -5.26 23.79
C ASP A 143 3.31 -3.90 23.14
N ARG A 144 4.14 -2.94 23.55
CA ARG A 144 4.23 -1.58 23.02
C ARG A 144 5.23 -1.51 21.88
N THR A 145 4.85 -0.89 20.78
CA THR A 145 5.70 -0.73 19.59
C THR A 145 6.93 0.12 19.89
N THR A 146 6.78 1.22 20.64
CA THR A 146 7.89 2.13 20.99
C THR A 146 9.06 1.44 21.68
N LYS A 147 8.82 0.42 22.51
CA LYS A 147 9.88 -0.38 23.17
C LYS A 147 10.78 -1.15 22.20
N LYS A 148 10.31 -1.39 20.98
CA LYS A 148 11.02 -2.12 19.93
C LYS A 148 11.64 -1.20 18.87
N LEU A 149 11.16 0.05 18.79
CA LEU A 149 11.70 1.04 17.88
C LEU A 149 13.06 1.52 18.38
N THR A 150 14.02 1.56 17.47
CA THR A 150 15.39 2.03 17.65
C THR A 150 15.68 3.16 16.66
N GLU A 151 16.80 3.84 16.82
CA GLU A 151 17.22 4.89 15.88
C GLU A 151 17.39 4.37 14.44
N ARG A 152 17.72 3.07 14.27
CA ARG A 152 17.85 2.38 12.98
C ARG A 152 16.52 1.85 12.42
N SER A 153 15.41 2.01 13.14
CA SER A 153 14.07 1.55 12.72
C SER A 153 13.41 2.49 11.72
N LYS A 154 14.04 2.66 10.55
CA LYS A 154 13.63 3.63 9.52
C LYS A 154 13.01 2.96 8.30
N VAL A 155 12.09 3.68 7.65
CA VAL A 155 11.55 3.31 6.32
C VAL A 155 12.29 4.13 5.28
N ILE A 156 13.04 3.45 4.41
CA ILE A 156 13.80 4.07 3.31
C ILE A 156 13.15 3.62 2.01
N THR A 157 12.83 4.56 1.12
CA THR A 157 12.27 4.26 -0.21
C THR A 157 13.23 4.71 -1.30
N VAL A 158 13.70 3.76 -2.12
CA VAL A 158 14.55 4.05 -3.28
C VAL A 158 13.67 4.24 -4.50
N ASP A 159 13.65 5.48 -5.00
CA ASP A 159 12.83 5.97 -6.09
C ASP A 159 13.68 6.36 -7.31
N GLY A 160 13.05 6.35 -8.48
CA GLY A 160 13.73 6.66 -9.73
C GLY A 160 13.01 6.07 -10.96
N ASN A 161 13.44 6.55 -12.12
CA ASN A 161 12.88 6.16 -13.42
C ASN A 161 13.14 4.67 -13.75
N ILE A 162 12.53 4.19 -14.83
CA ILE A 162 12.68 2.80 -15.32
C ILE A 162 14.16 2.55 -15.64
N CYS A 163 14.68 1.37 -15.28
CA CYS A 163 16.08 0.97 -15.49
C CYS A 163 17.17 1.89 -14.87
N SER A 164 16.83 2.75 -13.89
CA SER A 164 17.83 3.55 -13.16
C SER A 164 18.84 2.73 -12.32
N GLY A 165 18.57 1.45 -12.07
CA GLY A 165 19.44 0.57 -11.27
C GLY A 165 19.05 0.45 -9.79
N LYS A 166 17.98 1.15 -9.37
CA LYS A 166 17.46 1.23 -8.00
C LYS A 166 17.45 -0.08 -7.20
N GLY A 167 17.09 -1.21 -7.80
CA GLY A 167 16.99 -2.49 -7.10
C GLY A 167 18.31 -3.18 -6.77
N LYS A 168 19.44 -2.69 -7.32
CA LYS A 168 20.78 -3.07 -6.83
C LYS A 168 21.14 -2.24 -5.60
N LEU A 169 21.06 -0.92 -5.75
CA LEU A 169 21.29 0.05 -4.67
C LEU A 169 20.43 -0.25 -3.43
N ALA A 170 19.14 -0.57 -3.60
CA ALA A 170 18.23 -0.91 -2.51
C ALA A 170 18.65 -2.17 -1.72
N LYS A 171 19.28 -3.15 -2.39
CA LYS A 171 19.83 -4.34 -1.74
C LYS A 171 21.12 -4.04 -1.01
N GLU A 172 22.04 -3.32 -1.66
CA GLU A 172 23.32 -2.93 -1.07
C GLU A 172 23.14 -2.05 0.19
N ILE A 173 22.18 -1.11 0.16
CA ILE A 173 21.79 -0.32 1.35
C ILE A 173 21.19 -1.22 2.44
N ALA A 174 20.31 -2.15 2.09
CA ALA A 174 19.68 -3.05 3.05
C ALA A 174 20.70 -3.99 3.73
N GLU A 175 21.64 -4.54 2.96
CA GLU A 175 22.72 -5.40 3.48
C GLU A 175 23.66 -4.62 4.40
N LYS A 176 24.06 -3.39 4.04
CA LYS A 176 24.95 -2.54 4.85
C LYS A 176 24.32 -2.04 6.14
N LEU A 177 23.07 -1.57 6.09
CA LEU A 177 22.35 -1.07 7.27
C LEU A 177 21.67 -2.20 8.09
N GLY A 178 21.70 -3.46 7.63
CA GLY A 178 21.03 -4.58 8.28
C GLY A 178 19.49 -4.50 8.23
N LEU A 179 18.94 -3.82 7.22
CA LEU A 179 17.51 -3.61 7.02
C LEU A 179 16.89 -4.72 6.17
N LYS A 180 15.57 -4.87 6.25
CA LYS A 180 14.86 -5.80 5.36
C LYS A 180 14.63 -5.16 4.00
N HIS A 181 15.21 -5.72 2.94
CA HIS A 181 14.86 -5.36 1.57
C HIS A 181 13.51 -5.97 1.18
N PHE A 182 12.64 -5.20 0.53
CA PHE A 182 11.53 -5.73 -0.25
C PHE A 182 11.73 -5.33 -1.73
N PRO A 183 11.67 -6.28 -2.68
CA PRO A 183 11.78 -6.00 -4.11
C PRO A 183 10.57 -5.21 -4.62
N GLU A 184 10.67 -4.56 -5.78
CA GLU A 184 9.55 -3.82 -6.39
C GLU A 184 8.31 -4.72 -6.57
N ALA A 185 7.15 -4.29 -6.05
CA ALA A 185 5.89 -4.97 -6.28
C ALA A 185 5.50 -4.94 -7.77
N GLY A 186 5.55 -6.12 -8.39
CA GLY A 186 4.91 -6.41 -9.68
C GLY A 186 3.52 -7.00 -9.52
N ILE A 187 2.94 -7.44 -10.64
CA ILE A 187 1.57 -7.98 -10.74
C ILE A 187 1.34 -9.16 -9.76
N HIS A 188 2.35 -10.02 -9.58
CA HIS A 188 2.29 -11.22 -8.74
C HIS A 188 2.74 -11.01 -7.29
N TYR A 189 2.84 -9.77 -6.79
CA TYR A 189 3.27 -9.53 -5.40
C TYR A 189 2.29 -10.12 -4.37
N ALA A 190 0.98 -10.00 -4.61
CA ALA A 190 -0.04 -10.60 -3.75
C ALA A 190 0.03 -12.15 -3.79
N ASP A 191 0.29 -12.73 -4.96
CA ASP A 191 0.43 -14.17 -5.17
C ASP A 191 1.66 -14.75 -4.44
N SER A 192 2.78 -14.02 -4.44
CA SER A 192 4.02 -14.44 -3.77
C SER A 192 3.94 -14.31 -2.24
N THR A 193 3.16 -13.35 -1.75
CA THR A 193 2.98 -13.09 -0.31
C THR A 193 1.95 -14.04 0.33
N THR A 194 1.00 -14.55 -0.46
CA THR A 194 -0.14 -15.34 0.05
C THR A 194 -0.12 -16.76 -0.51
N GLY A 195 -0.29 -17.79 0.33
CA GLY A 195 -0.38 -19.19 -0.12
C GLY A 195 0.97 -19.79 -0.55
N ASP A 196 0.99 -20.55 -1.64
CA ASP A 196 2.15 -21.35 -2.10
C ASP A 196 3.38 -20.54 -2.57
N GLY A 197 3.29 -19.19 -2.62
CA GLY A 197 4.36 -18.31 -3.08
C GLY A 197 4.66 -18.35 -4.58
N LYS A 198 3.94 -19.17 -5.35
CA LYS A 198 4.02 -19.25 -6.81
C LYS A 198 3.14 -18.18 -7.46
N PRO A 199 3.59 -17.53 -8.55
CA PRO A 199 2.74 -16.61 -9.32
C PRO A 199 1.53 -17.36 -9.87
N LEU A 200 0.36 -16.73 -9.84
CA LEU A 200 -0.86 -17.27 -10.43
C LEU A 200 -0.93 -16.94 -11.93
N ASP A 201 -1.83 -17.62 -12.64
CA ASP A 201 -2.15 -17.29 -14.03
C ASP A 201 -2.75 -15.89 -14.14
N VAL A 202 -2.48 -15.20 -15.26
CA VAL A 202 -2.79 -13.78 -15.46
C VAL A 202 -4.30 -13.51 -15.37
N GLU A 203 -5.15 -14.47 -15.78
CA GLU A 203 -6.61 -14.36 -15.61
C GLU A 203 -7.04 -14.17 -14.14
N LEU A 204 -6.26 -14.71 -13.20
CA LEU A 204 -6.53 -14.71 -11.76
C LEU A 204 -5.81 -13.55 -11.06
N SER A 205 -4.59 -13.22 -11.48
CA SER A 205 -3.80 -12.10 -10.95
C SER A 205 -4.17 -10.75 -11.60
N GLY A 206 -5.45 -10.37 -11.53
CA GLY A 206 -5.94 -9.05 -11.97
C GLY A 206 -6.20 -8.87 -13.48
N ASN A 207 -6.00 -9.91 -14.31
CA ASN A 207 -6.22 -9.88 -15.76
C ASN A 207 -5.53 -8.69 -16.45
N CYS A 208 -4.30 -8.39 -16.02
CA CYS A 208 -3.49 -7.28 -16.53
C CYS A 208 -2.10 -7.80 -16.94
N SER A 209 -1.55 -7.23 -18.01
CA SER A 209 -0.20 -7.58 -18.49
C SER A 209 0.59 -6.32 -18.81
N LEU A 210 1.80 -6.26 -18.27
CA LEU A 210 2.78 -5.19 -18.52
C LEU A 210 3.34 -5.29 -19.95
N GLU A 211 3.53 -6.50 -20.48
CA GLU A 211 3.96 -6.75 -21.86
C GLU A 211 2.93 -6.22 -22.86
N LYS A 212 1.65 -6.53 -22.63
CA LYS A 212 0.54 -5.99 -23.45
C LYS A 212 0.44 -4.46 -23.37
N PHE A 213 0.76 -3.86 -22.22
CA PHE A 213 0.81 -2.41 -22.06
C PHE A 213 1.96 -1.78 -22.87
N TYR A 214 3.14 -2.39 -22.93
CA TYR A 214 4.23 -1.88 -23.77
C TYR A 214 4.01 -2.12 -25.27
N ASP A 215 3.26 -3.16 -25.63
CA ASP A 215 2.95 -3.47 -27.03
C ASP A 215 1.85 -2.58 -27.62
N ASP A 216 0.74 -2.37 -26.87
CA ASP A 216 -0.33 -1.43 -27.24
C ASP A 216 -0.91 -0.73 -26.00
N PRO A 217 -0.33 0.41 -25.58
CA PRO A 217 -0.82 1.19 -24.43
C PRO A 217 -2.12 1.95 -24.72
N LYS A 218 -2.58 1.97 -25.99
CA LYS A 218 -3.84 2.64 -26.42
C LYS A 218 -4.96 1.64 -26.71
N SER A 219 -4.75 0.37 -26.37
CA SER A 219 -5.75 -0.70 -26.53
C SER A 219 -7.08 -0.35 -25.85
N ASN A 220 -8.19 -0.58 -26.57
CA ASN A 220 -9.54 -0.30 -26.08
C ASN A 220 -9.99 -1.23 -24.92
N ASP A 221 -9.19 -2.26 -24.60
CA ASP A 221 -9.43 -3.24 -23.53
C ASP A 221 -9.24 -2.68 -22.10
N GLY A 222 -8.84 -1.41 -21.96
CA GLY A 222 -8.63 -0.74 -20.68
C GLY A 222 -7.42 -1.24 -19.87
N ASN A 223 -6.59 -2.11 -20.45
CA ASN A 223 -5.46 -2.76 -19.77
C ASN A 223 -4.52 -1.75 -19.08
N SER A 224 -4.23 -0.62 -19.72
CA SER A 224 -3.33 0.42 -19.21
C SER A 224 -3.75 0.94 -17.82
N TYR A 225 -5.04 1.23 -17.62
CA TYR A 225 -5.52 1.71 -16.32
C TYR A 225 -5.76 0.56 -15.33
N ARG A 226 -6.27 -0.60 -15.79
CA ARG A 226 -6.43 -1.79 -14.92
C ARG A 226 -5.09 -2.25 -14.32
N LEU A 227 -4.04 -2.25 -15.13
CA LEU A 227 -2.67 -2.53 -14.70
C LEU A 227 -2.19 -1.53 -13.64
N GLN A 228 -2.40 -0.22 -13.86
CA GLN A 228 -1.97 0.79 -12.90
C GLN A 228 -2.71 0.65 -11.55
N SER A 229 -4.02 0.45 -11.55
CA SER A 229 -4.79 0.21 -10.32
C SER A 229 -4.35 -1.07 -9.59
N TRP A 230 -4.00 -2.13 -10.33
CA TRP A 230 -3.49 -3.38 -9.75
C TRP A 230 -2.08 -3.22 -9.15
N LEU A 231 -1.19 -2.50 -9.83
CA LEU A 231 0.14 -2.15 -9.32
C LEU A 231 0.04 -1.24 -8.09
N TYR A 232 -0.90 -0.30 -8.08
CA TYR A 232 -1.19 0.55 -6.92
C TYR A 232 -1.62 -0.27 -5.70
N ALA A 233 -2.60 -1.18 -5.87
CA ALA A 233 -3.04 -2.09 -4.80
C ALA A 233 -1.91 -3.01 -4.31
N SER A 234 -1.06 -3.51 -5.22
CA SER A 234 0.11 -4.33 -4.89
C SER A 234 1.17 -3.55 -4.09
N ARG A 235 1.43 -2.28 -4.46
CA ARG A 235 2.32 -1.36 -3.74
C ARG A 235 1.75 -0.95 -2.38
N LEU A 236 0.44 -0.82 -2.25
CA LEU A 236 -0.25 -0.58 -0.98
C LEU A 236 -0.10 -1.78 -0.03
N LEU A 237 -0.31 -3.00 -0.54
CA LEU A 237 -0.08 -4.24 0.21
C LEU A 237 1.38 -4.34 0.69
N GLN A 238 2.35 -4.10 -0.21
CA GLN A 238 3.77 -4.08 0.12
C GLN A 238 4.12 -3.07 1.22
N TYR A 239 3.52 -1.87 1.18
CA TYR A 239 3.73 -0.85 2.21
C TYR A 239 3.16 -1.27 3.57
N ALA A 240 1.98 -1.92 3.58
CA ALA A 240 1.41 -2.49 4.79
C ALA A 240 2.29 -3.63 5.36
N ASP A 241 2.87 -4.49 4.52
CA ASP A 241 3.80 -5.54 4.95
C ASP A 241 5.12 -4.97 5.51
N ALA A 242 5.63 -3.89 4.92
CA ALA A 242 6.80 -3.17 5.39
C ALA A 242 6.55 -2.51 6.77
N LEU A 243 5.41 -1.83 6.92
CA LEU A 243 5.00 -1.25 8.20
C LEU A 243 4.71 -2.32 9.26
N GLU A 244 4.07 -3.44 8.91
CA GLU A 244 3.87 -4.56 9.83
C GLU A 244 5.20 -5.12 10.31
N HIS A 245 6.18 -5.32 9.42
CA HIS A 245 7.51 -5.80 9.77
C HIS A 245 8.22 -4.83 10.72
N LEU A 246 8.21 -3.53 10.42
CA LEU A 246 8.83 -2.50 11.25
C LEU A 246 8.16 -2.38 12.64
N LEU A 247 6.83 -2.35 12.70
CA LEU A 247 6.07 -2.18 13.95
C LEU A 247 6.05 -3.45 14.82
N SER A 248 6.30 -4.63 14.25
CA SER A 248 6.34 -5.90 14.99
C SER A 248 7.74 -6.27 15.49
N THR A 249 8.78 -6.02 14.67
CA THR A 249 10.17 -6.43 14.95
C THR A 249 11.08 -5.29 15.40
N GLY A 250 10.78 -4.05 15.04
CA GLY A 250 11.71 -2.93 15.19
C GLY A 250 12.80 -2.86 14.11
N GLN A 251 12.87 -3.78 13.15
CA GLN A 251 13.84 -3.68 12.06
C GLN A 251 13.38 -2.66 11.01
N GLY A 252 14.27 -1.76 10.59
CA GLY A 252 14.01 -0.86 9.47
C GLY A 252 13.87 -1.60 8.13
N VAL A 253 13.33 -0.92 7.14
CA VAL A 253 12.90 -1.51 5.87
C VAL A 253 13.33 -0.64 4.69
N VAL A 254 13.86 -1.28 3.65
CA VAL A 254 14.15 -0.65 2.35
C VAL A 254 13.13 -1.13 1.32
N LEU A 255 12.46 -0.18 0.69
CA LEU A 255 11.43 -0.37 -0.33
C LEU A 255 11.91 0.15 -1.69
N GLU A 256 11.55 -0.56 -2.76
CA GLU A 256 11.76 -0.09 -4.14
C GLU A 256 10.48 0.52 -4.71
N ARG A 257 10.44 1.86 -4.81
CA ARG A 257 9.24 2.68 -5.09
C ARG A 257 8.12 2.53 -4.06
N SER A 258 7.60 3.66 -3.59
CA SER A 258 6.49 3.72 -2.64
C SER A 258 5.16 4.04 -3.31
N ILE A 259 4.05 3.87 -2.59
CA ILE A 259 2.71 4.35 -2.99
C ILE A 259 2.74 5.84 -3.39
N TYR A 260 3.56 6.64 -2.69
CA TYR A 260 3.72 8.06 -2.98
C TYR A 260 4.35 8.34 -4.35
N SER A 261 5.13 7.41 -4.91
CA SER A 261 5.74 7.54 -6.24
C SER A 261 4.82 7.14 -7.40
N ASP A 262 3.74 6.41 -7.11
CA ASP A 262 2.92 5.73 -8.14
C ASP A 262 2.24 6.70 -9.10
N PHE A 263 1.76 7.84 -8.58
CA PHE A 263 1.02 8.83 -9.37
C PHE A 263 1.84 9.45 -10.51
N VAL A 264 3.17 9.42 -10.43
CA VAL A 264 4.09 9.88 -11.48
C VAL A 264 3.92 9.09 -12.77
N PHE A 265 3.69 7.77 -12.66
CA PHE A 265 3.43 6.90 -13.81
C PHE A 265 2.06 7.18 -14.42
N LEU A 266 1.05 7.44 -13.59
CA LEU A 266 -0.29 7.82 -14.03
C LEU A 266 -0.29 9.16 -14.78
N GLU A 267 0.39 10.18 -14.24
CA GLU A 267 0.51 11.51 -14.86
C GLU A 267 1.20 11.42 -16.23
N ALA A 268 2.30 10.65 -16.33
CA ALA A 268 2.96 10.39 -17.60
C ALA A 268 2.06 9.62 -18.61
N MET A 269 1.28 8.64 -18.15
CA MET A 269 0.32 7.93 -19.02
C MET A 269 -0.82 8.84 -19.50
N TYR A 270 -1.25 9.79 -18.68
CA TYR A 270 -2.26 10.79 -19.05
C TYR A 270 -1.71 11.76 -20.11
N ASN A 271 -0.48 12.26 -19.92
CA ASN A 271 0.18 13.17 -20.86
C ASN A 271 0.39 12.55 -22.26
N GLN A 272 0.69 11.24 -22.33
CA GLN A 272 0.79 10.48 -23.58
C GLN A 272 -0.58 10.10 -24.20
N GLY A 273 -1.68 10.36 -23.48
CA GLY A 273 -3.04 10.02 -23.91
C GLY A 273 -3.32 8.51 -23.93
N PHE A 274 -2.71 7.75 -23.00
CA PHE A 274 -2.98 6.32 -22.82
C PHE A 274 -4.20 6.05 -21.93
N ILE A 275 -4.55 6.99 -21.05
CA ILE A 275 -5.67 6.88 -20.11
C ILE A 275 -6.62 8.07 -20.21
N ARG A 276 -7.90 7.84 -19.91
CA ARG A 276 -8.95 8.87 -19.92
C ARG A 276 -8.88 9.71 -18.64
N LYS A 277 -9.35 10.95 -18.70
CA LYS A 277 -9.43 11.84 -17.53
C LYS A 277 -10.23 11.24 -16.36
N GLN A 278 -11.34 10.56 -16.66
CA GLN A 278 -12.17 9.86 -15.66
C GLN A 278 -11.38 8.81 -14.85
N CYS A 279 -10.41 8.14 -15.47
CA CYS A 279 -9.51 7.20 -14.79
C CYS A 279 -8.59 7.93 -13.81
N VAL A 280 -8.08 9.11 -14.19
CA VAL A 280 -7.23 9.94 -13.32
C VAL A 280 -8.04 10.49 -12.14
N ASP A 281 -9.28 10.90 -12.36
CA ASP A 281 -10.17 11.37 -11.29
C ASP A 281 -10.46 10.24 -10.28
N HIS A 282 -10.79 9.02 -10.74
CA HIS A 282 -11.00 7.85 -9.88
C HIS A 282 -9.74 7.44 -9.10
N TYR A 283 -8.56 7.42 -9.74
CA TYR A 283 -7.30 7.17 -9.04
C TYR A 283 -7.05 8.22 -7.95
N ASN A 284 -7.36 9.51 -8.21
CA ASN A 284 -7.21 10.56 -7.21
C ASN A 284 -8.18 10.41 -6.04
N GLU A 285 -9.35 9.80 -6.21
CA GLU A 285 -10.24 9.42 -5.11
C GLU A 285 -9.63 8.30 -4.27
N VAL A 286 -9.18 7.20 -4.91
CA VAL A 286 -8.49 6.08 -4.24
C VAL A 286 -7.25 6.58 -3.46
N LYS A 287 -6.39 7.38 -4.09
CA LYS A 287 -5.19 7.98 -3.50
C LYS A 287 -5.52 8.81 -2.25
N LYS A 288 -6.60 9.58 -2.28
CA LYS A 288 -7.01 10.45 -1.14
C LYS A 288 -7.48 9.65 0.05
N VAL A 289 -8.26 8.58 -0.15
CA VAL A 289 -8.80 7.78 0.96
C VAL A 289 -7.68 6.96 1.59
N THR A 290 -6.92 6.23 0.78
CA THR A 290 -5.87 5.31 1.24
C THR A 290 -4.68 6.01 1.88
N ILE A 291 -4.07 7.02 1.24
CA ILE A 291 -2.81 7.62 1.74
C ILE A 291 -2.96 8.31 3.10
N CYS A 292 -4.16 8.80 3.44
CA CYS A 292 -4.40 9.47 4.72
C CYS A 292 -4.27 8.56 5.95
N GLU A 293 -4.32 7.24 5.77
CA GLU A 293 -4.21 6.26 6.88
C GLU A 293 -2.76 5.90 7.22
N TYR A 294 -1.80 6.21 6.33
CA TYR A 294 -0.42 5.77 6.45
C TYR A 294 0.56 6.93 6.67
N LEU A 295 1.59 6.67 7.48
CA LEU A 295 2.73 7.57 7.63
C LEU A 295 3.62 7.50 6.39
N PRO A 296 4.18 8.63 5.91
CA PRO A 296 5.10 8.64 4.77
C PRO A 296 6.45 7.99 5.13
N PRO A 297 7.33 7.66 4.18
CA PRO A 297 8.67 7.13 4.51
C PRO A 297 9.50 8.14 5.32
N HIS A 298 10.61 7.70 5.91
CA HIS A 298 11.55 8.60 6.59
C HIS A 298 12.50 9.26 5.58
N VAL A 299 13.12 8.44 4.72
CA VAL A 299 14.06 8.88 3.68
C VAL A 299 13.55 8.43 2.32
N VAL A 300 13.55 9.37 1.36
CA VAL A 300 13.34 9.10 -0.05
C VAL A 300 14.66 9.30 -0.80
N ILE A 301 15.19 8.22 -1.37
CA ILE A 301 16.43 8.23 -2.15
C ILE A 301 16.06 8.28 -3.63
N TYR A 302 16.20 9.43 -4.28
CA TYR A 302 15.89 9.60 -5.71
C TYR A 302 17.15 9.47 -6.57
N VAL A 303 17.16 8.49 -7.47
CA VAL A 303 18.27 8.26 -8.42
C VAL A 303 17.98 8.97 -9.75
N ASP A 304 18.67 10.08 -9.98
CA ASP A 304 18.56 10.89 -11.19
C ASP A 304 19.44 10.30 -12.32
N VAL A 305 18.79 9.81 -13.37
CA VAL A 305 19.42 9.23 -14.56
C VAL A 305 18.78 9.88 -15.79
N PRO A 306 19.56 10.47 -16.70
CA PRO A 306 18.99 11.18 -17.85
C PRO A 306 18.35 10.21 -18.84
N VAL A 307 17.20 10.59 -19.41
CA VAL A 307 16.46 9.81 -20.45
C VAL A 307 17.33 9.10 -21.51
N PRO A 308 18.30 9.76 -22.19
CA PRO A 308 19.12 9.07 -23.21
C PRO A 308 19.98 7.93 -22.64
N GLU A 309 20.43 8.03 -21.39
CA GLU A 309 21.14 6.94 -20.72
C GLU A 309 20.18 5.81 -20.33
N ILE A 310 18.96 6.15 -19.86
CA ILE A 310 17.91 5.16 -19.58
C ILE A 310 17.57 4.35 -20.84
N GLN A 311 17.37 5.01 -21.98
CA GLN A 311 17.11 4.31 -23.25
C GLN A 311 18.27 3.39 -23.65
N SER A 312 19.51 3.85 -23.47
CA SER A 312 20.71 3.03 -23.70
C SER A 312 20.79 1.81 -22.76
N ARG A 313 20.33 1.95 -21.50
CA ARG A 313 20.25 0.86 -20.52
C ARG A 313 19.12 -0.13 -20.86
N ILE A 314 17.96 0.35 -21.31
CA ILE A 314 16.84 -0.49 -21.78
C ILE A 314 17.26 -1.33 -22.99
N GLN A 315 17.90 -0.71 -23.99
CA GLN A 315 18.44 -1.42 -25.16
C GLN A 315 19.47 -2.49 -24.76
N LYS A 316 20.39 -2.19 -23.84
CA LYS A 316 21.37 -3.16 -23.31
C LYS A 316 20.72 -4.33 -22.55
N ARG A 317 19.54 -4.14 -21.96
CA ARG A 317 18.79 -5.21 -21.26
C ARG A 317 18.12 -6.18 -22.24
N GLY A 318 17.84 -5.74 -23.46
CA GLY A 318 17.36 -6.60 -24.56
C GLY A 318 15.95 -7.16 -24.40
N ASN A 319 15.13 -6.65 -23.47
CA ASN A 319 13.74 -7.08 -23.32
C ASN A 319 12.88 -6.48 -24.46
N PRO A 320 12.31 -7.30 -25.37
CA PRO A 320 11.65 -6.81 -26.59
C PRO A 320 10.40 -5.94 -26.32
N HIS A 321 9.75 -6.11 -25.16
CA HIS A 321 8.60 -5.29 -24.76
C HIS A 321 9.05 -3.94 -24.20
N GLU A 322 10.01 -3.92 -23.26
CA GLU A 322 10.55 -2.66 -22.71
C GLU A 322 11.21 -1.75 -23.77
N MET A 323 11.75 -2.34 -24.85
CA MET A 323 12.33 -1.57 -25.95
C MET A 323 11.31 -0.72 -26.74
N LYS A 324 10.00 -0.98 -26.62
CA LYS A 324 8.94 -0.21 -27.31
C LYS A 324 8.56 1.09 -26.59
N ILE A 325 9.10 1.33 -25.38
CA ILE A 325 8.79 2.51 -24.57
C ILE A 325 9.25 3.80 -25.29
N THR A 326 8.36 4.79 -25.40
CA THR A 326 8.67 6.07 -26.06
C THR A 326 9.59 6.95 -25.20
N SER A 327 10.48 7.70 -25.85
CA SER A 327 11.33 8.71 -25.19
C SER A 327 10.50 9.74 -24.43
N ALA A 328 9.39 10.19 -25.03
CA ALA A 328 8.49 11.17 -24.45
C ALA A 328 7.87 10.69 -23.13
N TYR A 329 7.47 9.40 -23.04
CA TYR A 329 6.93 8.83 -21.80
C TYR A 329 7.98 8.81 -20.66
N LEU A 330 9.22 8.42 -20.97
CA LEU A 330 10.32 8.44 -19.98
C LEU A 330 10.65 9.88 -19.52
N GLN A 331 10.56 10.85 -20.42
CA GLN A 331 10.75 12.26 -20.11
C GLN A 331 9.59 12.85 -19.29
N ASP A 332 8.36 12.43 -19.54
CA ASP A 332 7.19 12.82 -18.74
C ASP A 332 7.28 12.25 -17.31
N ILE A 333 7.75 11.01 -17.15
CA ILE A 333 8.05 10.43 -15.82
C ILE A 333 9.11 11.28 -15.09
N GLU A 334 10.22 11.62 -15.75
CA GLU A 334 11.28 12.44 -15.12
C GLU A 334 10.77 13.85 -14.76
N ASN A 335 9.96 14.45 -15.64
CA ASN A 335 9.31 15.74 -15.42
C ASN A 335 8.36 15.71 -14.21
N ALA A 336 7.51 14.68 -14.09
CA ALA A 336 6.58 14.55 -12.98
C ALA A 336 7.31 14.24 -11.66
N TYR A 337 8.35 13.39 -11.66
CA TYR A 337 9.21 13.22 -10.49
C TYR A 337 9.77 14.56 -10.00
N LYS A 338 10.34 15.38 -10.90
CA LYS A 338 10.98 16.65 -10.55
C LYS A 338 9.99 17.78 -10.20
N LYS A 339 8.79 17.80 -10.78
CA LYS A 339 7.81 18.89 -10.59
C LYS A 339 6.84 18.67 -9.42
N THR A 340 6.38 17.45 -9.18
CA THR A 340 5.32 17.16 -8.21
C THR A 340 5.81 16.28 -7.06
N PHE A 341 6.54 15.19 -7.34
CA PHE A 341 6.97 14.25 -6.29
C PHE A 341 8.05 14.82 -5.35
N LEU A 342 9.18 15.32 -5.89
CA LEU A 342 10.27 15.81 -5.04
C LEU A 342 9.85 16.97 -4.10
N PRO A 343 9.06 17.98 -4.55
CA PRO A 343 8.53 19.00 -3.65
C PRO A 343 7.61 18.43 -2.56
N GLU A 344 6.64 17.57 -2.91
CA GLU A 344 5.69 16.98 -1.94
C GLU A 344 6.42 16.15 -0.87
N MET A 345 7.46 15.40 -1.26
CA MET A 345 8.27 14.63 -0.32
C MET A 345 9.17 15.52 0.54
N SER A 346 9.72 16.62 0.01
CA SER A 346 10.64 17.51 0.74
C SER A 346 10.01 18.24 1.95
N GLU A 347 8.68 18.38 1.95
CA GLU A 347 7.89 18.91 3.06
C GLU A 347 7.66 17.88 4.16
N LYS A 348 7.47 16.61 3.79
CA LYS A 348 7.04 15.52 4.68
C LYS A 348 8.20 14.66 5.22
N CYS A 349 9.28 14.58 4.47
CA CYS A 349 10.34 13.59 4.59
C CYS A 349 11.71 14.23 4.29
N GLU A 350 12.77 13.45 4.47
CA GLU A 350 14.10 13.78 3.95
C GLU A 350 14.29 13.15 2.58
N VAL A 351 14.82 13.95 1.65
CA VAL A 351 14.99 13.57 0.25
C VAL A 351 16.47 13.68 -0.09
N LEU A 352 17.07 12.57 -0.47
CA LEU A 352 18.44 12.48 -0.96
C LEU A 352 18.40 12.29 -2.47
N GLN A 353 19.07 13.15 -3.22
CA GLN A 353 19.16 13.07 -4.69
C GLN A 353 20.57 12.68 -5.11
N TYR A 354 20.70 11.58 -5.84
CA TYR A 354 21.97 11.07 -6.35
C TYR A 354 22.00 11.04 -7.86
N SER A 355 23.15 11.36 -8.45
CA SER A 355 23.39 11.11 -9.87
C SER A 355 23.61 9.62 -10.16
N ALA A 356 23.41 9.23 -11.43
CA ALA A 356 23.64 7.88 -11.94
C ALA A 356 25.04 7.26 -11.65
N ARG A 357 26.04 8.07 -11.30
CA ARG A 357 27.39 7.64 -10.92
C ARG A 357 27.53 7.44 -9.42
N GLU A 358 27.04 8.41 -8.64
CA GLU A 358 27.07 8.35 -7.17
C GLU A 358 26.17 7.25 -6.62
N ALA A 359 25.06 6.96 -7.30
CA ALA A 359 24.17 5.84 -6.99
C ALA A 359 24.78 4.44 -7.21
N GLN A 360 26.05 4.35 -7.66
CA GLN A 360 26.83 3.11 -7.66
C GLN A 360 27.68 2.96 -6.39
N ASP A 361 27.89 4.05 -5.65
CA ASP A 361 28.62 4.06 -4.39
C ASP A 361 27.63 3.99 -3.22
N ALA A 362 27.26 2.75 -2.88
CA ALA A 362 26.39 2.50 -1.74
C ALA A 362 27.06 2.74 -0.37
N GLU A 363 28.36 3.06 -0.29
CA GLU A 363 28.98 3.48 0.98
C GLU A 363 28.63 4.94 1.27
N LYS A 364 28.88 5.83 0.30
CA LYS A 364 28.46 7.24 0.37
C LYS A 364 26.98 7.40 0.71
N VAL A 365 26.10 6.64 0.05
CA VAL A 365 24.64 6.72 0.30
C VAL A 365 24.27 6.28 1.72
N VAL A 366 24.99 5.30 2.28
CA VAL A 366 24.76 4.83 3.67
C VAL A 366 25.28 5.84 4.68
N GLU A 367 26.46 6.43 4.45
CA GLU A 367 26.99 7.51 5.29
C GLU A 367 26.03 8.71 5.33
N ASP A 368 25.59 9.20 4.17
CA ASP A 368 24.63 10.30 4.07
C ASP A 368 23.34 9.99 4.87
N VAL A 369 22.84 8.75 4.81
CA VAL A 369 21.66 8.30 5.58
C VAL A 369 21.90 8.24 7.09
N GLU A 370 23.10 7.84 7.54
CA GLU A 370 23.43 7.83 8.98
C GLU A 370 23.69 9.24 9.54
N TYR A 371 24.16 10.20 8.73
CA TYR A 371 24.36 11.60 9.14
C TYR A 371 23.08 12.47 9.08
N LEU A 372 22.00 11.99 8.46
CA LEU A 372 20.72 12.70 8.39
C LEU A 372 20.09 12.90 9.77
N LYS A 373 19.54 14.10 9.99
CA LYS A 373 18.86 14.49 11.24
C LYS A 373 17.36 14.63 11.02
N TYR A 374 16.64 13.58 11.41
CA TYR A 374 15.19 13.43 11.32
C TYR A 374 14.38 14.45 12.14
N ASP A 375 14.46 15.71 11.75
CA ASP A 375 13.72 16.84 12.34
C ASP A 375 12.34 17.03 11.68
N LYS A 376 12.05 16.27 10.61
CA LYS A 376 10.85 16.41 9.77
C LYS A 376 9.89 15.23 9.86
N GLY A 377 8.62 15.54 9.60
CA GLY A 377 7.57 14.56 9.31
C GLY A 377 6.77 14.12 10.54
N PRO A 378 5.60 13.50 10.32
CA PRO A 378 4.64 13.18 11.39
C PRO A 378 5.09 12.03 12.32
N TRP A 379 6.28 11.44 12.11
CA TRP A 379 6.78 10.30 12.88
C TRP A 379 7.11 10.64 14.33
N LEU A 380 7.58 11.86 14.60
CA LEU A 380 7.94 12.32 15.94
C LEU A 380 6.70 12.52 16.84
N ASP A 381 5.56 12.88 16.24
CA ASP A 381 4.29 13.15 16.93
C ASP A 381 3.48 11.87 17.25
N GLN A 382 4.03 10.68 17.03
CA GLN A 382 3.30 9.41 17.17
C GLN A 382 3.39 8.80 18.58
N ASP A 383 2.22 8.62 19.19
CA ASP A 383 2.06 7.89 20.44
C ASP A 383 2.05 6.36 20.24
N ASP A 384 2.32 5.63 21.32
CA ASP A 384 2.02 4.19 21.43
C ASP A 384 0.59 3.81 20.96
N ARG A 385 -0.38 4.73 21.11
CA ARG A 385 -1.79 4.52 20.73
C ARG A 385 -2.01 4.66 19.23
N THR A 386 -1.30 5.57 18.55
CA THR A 386 -1.42 5.72 17.09
C THR A 386 -0.67 4.60 16.39
N PHE A 387 0.53 4.23 16.87
CA PHE A 387 1.24 3.04 16.41
C PHE A 387 0.45 1.74 16.64
N HIS A 388 -0.29 1.61 17.75
CA HIS A 388 -1.18 0.46 17.96
C HIS A 388 -2.29 0.39 16.90
N ARG A 389 -2.97 1.51 16.61
CA ARG A 389 -4.00 1.57 15.55
C ARG A 389 -3.43 1.24 14.17
N LEU A 390 -2.29 1.84 13.81
CA LEU A 390 -1.61 1.57 12.55
C LEU A 390 -1.20 0.10 12.44
N ARG A 391 -0.69 -0.51 13.52
CA ARG A 391 -0.33 -1.93 13.57
C ARG A 391 -1.55 -2.86 13.41
N MET A 392 -2.71 -2.50 13.97
CA MET A 392 -3.97 -3.23 13.75
C MET A 392 -4.42 -3.16 12.29
N LEU A 393 -4.38 -1.95 11.68
CA LEU A 393 -4.76 -1.72 10.29
C LEU A 393 -3.87 -2.53 9.33
N VAL A 394 -2.55 -2.36 9.39
CA VAL A 394 -1.61 -2.99 8.42
C VAL A 394 -1.58 -4.52 8.51
N GLN A 395 -1.96 -5.10 9.65
CA GLN A 395 -2.07 -6.54 9.83
C GLN A 395 -3.31 -7.12 9.13
N ASN A 396 -4.39 -6.33 8.97
CA ASN A 396 -5.60 -6.76 8.28
C ASN A 396 -5.54 -6.38 6.79
N LYS A 397 -4.95 -7.25 5.96
CA LYS A 397 -4.76 -7.01 4.52
C LYS A 397 -6.05 -6.73 3.75
N LEU A 398 -7.19 -7.26 4.20
CA LEU A 398 -8.49 -6.98 3.59
C LEU A 398 -8.98 -5.56 3.89
N GLU A 399 -8.70 -5.04 5.09
CA GLU A 399 -9.05 -3.67 5.50
C GLU A 399 -8.16 -2.64 4.80
N VAL A 400 -6.86 -2.93 4.68
CA VAL A 400 -5.90 -2.18 3.84
C VAL A 400 -6.41 -2.04 2.39
N LEU A 401 -6.90 -3.13 1.79
CA LEU A 401 -7.35 -3.15 0.39
C LEU A 401 -8.80 -2.69 0.19
N ASN A 402 -9.62 -2.59 1.24
CA ASN A 402 -11.03 -2.21 1.17
C ASN A 402 -11.24 -0.89 0.42
N TYR A 403 -10.38 0.10 0.69
CA TYR A 403 -10.43 1.42 0.05
C TYR A 403 -9.83 1.48 -1.36
N THR A 404 -9.23 0.41 -1.87
CA THR A 404 -8.82 0.32 -3.29
C THR A 404 -10.00 -0.03 -4.20
N THR A 405 -10.99 -0.77 -3.67
CA THR A 405 -12.20 -1.19 -4.38
C THR A 405 -13.36 -0.22 -4.16
N ILE A 406 -13.20 1.03 -4.62
CA ILE A 406 -14.27 2.04 -4.55
C ILE A 406 -15.39 1.69 -5.56
N PRO A 407 -16.69 1.77 -5.19
CA PRO A 407 -17.82 1.45 -6.08
C PRO A 407 -18.11 2.56 -7.12
N VAL A 408 -17.10 2.92 -7.91
CA VAL A 408 -17.20 3.85 -9.06
C VAL A 408 -17.01 3.05 -10.35
N TYR A 409 -18.06 2.97 -11.16
CA TYR A 409 -18.07 2.13 -12.35
C TYR A 409 -17.36 2.79 -13.54
N LEU A 410 -16.11 2.40 -13.77
CA LEU A 410 -15.34 2.72 -14.97
C LEU A 410 -15.25 1.51 -15.91
N PRO A 411 -15.39 1.66 -17.25
CA PRO A 411 -15.34 0.53 -18.17
C PRO A 411 -13.98 -0.18 -18.22
N GLU A 412 -12.89 0.46 -17.82
CA GLU A 412 -11.54 -0.13 -17.80
C GLU A 412 -11.32 -1.09 -16.62
N VAL A 413 -12.03 -0.87 -15.50
CA VAL A 413 -11.86 -1.60 -14.22
C VAL A 413 -13.06 -2.48 -13.88
N THR A 414 -14.27 -2.11 -14.29
CA THR A 414 -15.51 -2.83 -13.96
C THR A 414 -15.55 -4.16 -14.70
N ILE A 415 -15.47 -5.26 -13.95
CA ILE A 415 -15.62 -6.62 -14.49
C ILE A 415 -17.10 -7.01 -14.42
N GLY A 416 -17.63 -7.59 -15.50
CA GLY A 416 -19.02 -8.07 -15.54
C GLY A 416 -19.25 -9.25 -14.59
N ALA A 417 -20.41 -9.29 -13.93
CA ALA A 417 -20.72 -10.27 -12.88
C ALA A 417 -20.45 -11.74 -13.30
N HIS A 418 -20.87 -12.15 -14.50
CA HIS A 418 -20.63 -13.51 -15.02
C HIS A 418 -19.15 -13.86 -15.20
N GLN A 419 -18.31 -12.87 -15.55
CA GLN A 419 -16.87 -13.09 -15.66
C GLN A 419 -16.24 -13.19 -14.28
N SER A 420 -16.61 -12.30 -13.35
CA SER A 420 -16.14 -12.31 -11.96
C SER A 420 -16.47 -13.63 -11.26
N ASP A 421 -17.70 -14.10 -11.39
CA ASP A 421 -18.19 -15.37 -10.83
C ASP A 421 -17.40 -16.57 -11.37
N ARG A 422 -17.21 -16.65 -12.69
CA ARG A 422 -16.39 -17.68 -13.33
C ARG A 422 -14.92 -17.67 -12.85
N VAL A 423 -14.32 -16.49 -12.70
CA VAL A 423 -12.93 -16.35 -12.21
C VAL A 423 -12.83 -16.70 -10.73
N PHE A 424 -13.83 -16.34 -9.92
CA PHE A 424 -13.90 -16.68 -8.49
C PHE A 424 -14.04 -18.20 -8.27
N HIS A 425 -14.87 -18.87 -9.07
CA HIS A 425 -14.96 -20.33 -9.07
C HIS A 425 -13.61 -20.98 -9.44
N LYS A 426 -12.97 -20.56 -10.54
CA LYS A 426 -11.62 -21.03 -10.91
C LYS A 426 -10.60 -20.83 -9.77
N PHE A 427 -10.62 -19.67 -9.11
CA PHE A 427 -9.72 -19.37 -7.98
C PHE A 427 -9.97 -20.29 -6.78
N THR A 428 -11.23 -20.58 -6.47
CA THR A 428 -11.64 -21.46 -5.37
C THR A 428 -11.29 -22.93 -5.62
N GLU A 429 -11.20 -23.34 -6.89
CA GLU A 429 -10.78 -24.67 -7.31
C GLU A 429 -9.25 -24.89 -7.23
N LEU A 430 -8.45 -23.84 -7.02
CA LEU A 430 -7.01 -23.96 -6.88
C LEU A 430 -6.63 -24.65 -5.55
N PRO A 431 -5.59 -25.52 -5.57
CA PRO A 431 -5.07 -26.12 -4.35
C PRO A 431 -4.62 -25.03 -3.37
N GLY A 432 -4.91 -25.22 -2.08
CA GLY A 432 -4.51 -24.30 -1.01
C GLY A 432 -5.30 -22.97 -0.95
N ARG A 433 -6.28 -22.75 -1.82
CA ARG A 433 -7.10 -21.51 -1.86
C ARG A 433 -8.57 -21.70 -1.52
N LYS A 434 -9.06 -22.95 -1.50
CA LYS A 434 -10.46 -23.31 -1.29
C LYS A 434 -10.99 -22.96 0.11
N TYR A 435 -10.16 -23.13 1.13
CA TYR A 435 -10.45 -22.80 2.52
C TYR A 435 -9.38 -21.88 3.11
N CYS A 436 -9.64 -21.35 4.31
CA CYS A 436 -8.67 -20.54 5.05
C CYS A 436 -7.31 -21.27 5.20
N PRO A 437 -6.17 -20.54 5.18
CA PRO A 437 -4.86 -21.14 5.38
C PRO A 437 -4.80 -21.96 6.68
N GLY A 438 -4.28 -23.20 6.60
CA GLY A 438 -4.23 -24.13 7.74
C GLY A 438 -5.36 -25.16 7.79
N TYR A 439 -6.33 -25.09 6.87
CA TYR A 439 -7.51 -25.99 6.78
C TYR A 439 -7.61 -26.73 5.43
N ASN A 440 -6.60 -26.65 4.56
CA ASN A 440 -6.65 -27.20 3.20
C ASN A 440 -6.01 -28.60 3.16
N ALA A 441 -6.85 -29.65 3.15
CA ALA A 441 -6.39 -31.04 3.06
C ALA A 441 -5.51 -31.31 1.83
N ASP A 442 -5.80 -30.65 0.72
CA ASP A 442 -5.15 -30.84 -0.58
C ASP A 442 -3.66 -30.43 -0.59
N VAL A 443 -3.25 -29.52 0.32
CA VAL A 443 -1.84 -29.12 0.52
C VAL A 443 -1.19 -29.82 1.72
N GLY A 444 -1.87 -30.80 2.33
CA GLY A 444 -1.36 -31.60 3.44
C GLY A 444 -1.51 -30.96 4.82
N ASP A 445 -2.46 -30.02 5.01
CA ASP A 445 -2.73 -29.47 6.33
C ASP A 445 -3.15 -30.56 7.32
N LYS A 446 -2.46 -30.61 8.47
CA LYS A 446 -2.71 -31.59 9.54
C LYS A 446 -3.66 -31.02 10.59
N TRP A 447 -4.36 -31.91 11.28
CA TRP A 447 -5.25 -31.60 12.40
C TRP A 447 -6.41 -30.65 12.07
N ILE A 448 -6.93 -30.71 10.84
CA ILE A 448 -8.02 -29.84 10.35
C ILE A 448 -9.28 -29.92 11.24
N TRP A 449 -9.53 -31.06 11.89
CA TRP A 449 -10.67 -31.28 12.79
C TRP A 449 -10.45 -30.84 14.24
N LEU A 450 -9.24 -30.35 14.59
CA LEU A 450 -8.85 -29.84 15.92
C LEU A 450 -8.40 -28.36 15.86
N LYS A 451 -8.62 -27.69 14.74
CA LYS A 451 -8.44 -26.25 14.55
C LYS A 451 -9.82 -25.62 14.40
#